data_AF-G4ZMK3-F1
#
_entry.id   AF-G4ZMK3-F1
#
_cell.length_a   1.000
_cell.length_b   1.000
_cell.length_c   1.000
_cell.angle_alpha   90.00
_cell.angle_beta   90.00
_cell.angle_gamma   90.00
#
_symmetry.space_group_name_H-M   'P 1'
#
loop_
_entity.id
_entity.type
_entity.pdbx_description
1 polymer ?
#
loop_
_entity_poly.entity_id
_entity_poly.type
_entity_poly.pdbx_seq_one_letter_code
_entity_poly.pdbx_strand_id
1 'polypeptide(L)'
;MSLSVFVPTNTQKARTTAINAFERMLEVEGVSMELFRASIHTDPSGKRLAATMDRFGYYLATNDGKKGKLARNTATSYYRNVKLWLFDEFPHLRLPTEMNLLKQEKTLDKHCLKREKGGLVNRAPPCTKEALGSAIRYVYSTARVNSDYQDAALACLM
;
A
#
# COMPACT_ATOMS: atom_id res chain seq x y z
N MET A 1 -29.21 -23.26 -0.68
CA MET A 1 -28.04 -23.53 0.19
C MET A 1 -26.91 -22.60 -0.24
N SER A 2 -26.29 -21.87 0.69
CA SER A 2 -25.13 -21.03 0.35
C SER A 2 -23.91 -21.90 0.09
N LEU A 3 -23.15 -21.60 -0.98
CA LEU A 3 -21.89 -22.29 -1.29
C LEU A 3 -20.82 -22.07 -0.20
N SER A 4 -21.02 -21.10 0.70
CA SER A 4 -20.13 -20.80 1.82
C SER A 4 -19.99 -21.96 2.82
N VAL A 5 -20.97 -22.87 2.89
CA VAL A 5 -20.97 -24.02 3.82
C VAL A 5 -19.89 -25.05 3.46
N PHE A 6 -19.45 -25.09 2.20
CA PHE A 6 -18.40 -25.99 1.73
C PHE A 6 -16.99 -25.42 1.88
N VAL A 7 -16.84 -24.16 2.28
CA VAL A 7 -15.52 -23.54 2.46
C VAL A 7 -14.89 -24.11 3.73
N PRO A 8 -13.71 -24.75 3.66
CA PRO A 8 -13.05 -25.30 4.83
C PRO A 8 -12.86 -24.25 5.93
N THR A 9 -13.06 -24.63 7.19
CA THR A 9 -12.94 -23.73 8.35
C THR A 9 -11.60 -22.99 8.39
N ASN A 10 -10.51 -23.66 8.00
CA ASN A 10 -9.18 -23.05 7.94
C ASN A 10 -9.11 -21.90 6.92
N THR A 11 -9.78 -22.04 5.78
CA THR A 11 -9.86 -21.01 4.75
C THR A 11 -10.66 -19.81 5.25
N GLN A 12 -11.77 -20.04 5.97
CA GLN A 12 -12.56 -18.98 6.59
C GLN A 12 -11.75 -18.19 7.64
N LYS A 13 -10.99 -18.90 8.48
CA LYS A 13 -10.10 -18.29 9.48
C LYS A 13 -8.99 -17.45 8.82
N ALA A 14 -8.38 -17.95 7.75
CA ALA A 14 -7.36 -17.21 7.00
C ALA A 14 -7.92 -15.91 6.40
N ARG A 15 -9.11 -15.98 5.79
CA ARG A 15 -9.81 -14.80 5.26
C ARG A 15 -10.11 -13.78 6.35
N THR A 16 -10.68 -14.23 7.47
CA THR A 16 -10.99 -13.36 8.63
C THR A 16 -9.73 -12.68 9.16
N THR A 17 -8.62 -13.42 9.27
CA THR A 17 -7.35 -12.86 9.76
C THR A 17 -6.81 -11.76 8.84
N ALA A 18 -6.94 -11.94 7.52
CA ALA A 18 -6.54 -10.94 6.54
C ALA A 18 -7.41 -9.68 6.60
N ILE A 19 -8.73 -9.84 6.74
CA ILE A 19 -9.68 -8.72 6.91
C ILE A 19 -9.36 -7.94 8.17
N ASN A 20 -9.12 -8.62 9.30
CA ASN A 20 -8.71 -7.95 10.55
C ASN A 20 -7.36 -7.22 10.41
N ALA A 21 -6.47 -7.64 9.50
CA ALA A 21 -5.24 -6.91 9.21
C ALA A 21 -5.50 -5.64 8.39
N PHE A 22 -6.48 -5.69 7.48
CA PHE A 22 -6.93 -4.54 6.70
C PHE A 22 -7.64 -3.50 7.58
N GLU A 23 -8.53 -3.94 8.47
CA GLU A 23 -9.20 -3.07 9.45
C GLU A 23 -8.19 -2.33 10.33
N ARG A 24 -7.20 -3.04 10.87
CA ARG A 24 -6.10 -2.41 11.62
C ARG A 24 -5.31 -1.38 10.82
N MET A 25 -5.14 -1.60 9.51
CA MET A 25 -4.49 -0.62 8.65
C MET A 25 -5.35 0.64 8.53
N LEU A 26 -6.66 0.49 8.31
CA LEU A 26 -7.58 1.64 8.27
C LEU A 26 -7.58 2.42 9.60
N GLU A 27 -7.57 1.72 10.73
CA GLU A 27 -7.47 2.36 12.06
C GLU A 27 -6.18 3.18 12.21
N VAL A 28 -5.04 2.65 11.77
CA VAL A 28 -3.75 3.37 11.78
C VAL A 28 -3.78 4.63 10.89
N GLU A 29 -4.52 4.60 9.78
CA GLU A 29 -4.73 5.75 8.90
C GLU A 29 -5.85 6.70 9.42
N GLY A 30 -6.49 6.40 10.54
CA GLY A 30 -7.60 7.19 11.08
C GLY A 30 -8.89 7.12 10.24
N VAL A 31 -9.05 6.07 9.44
CA VAL A 31 -10.21 5.86 8.55
C VAL A 31 -11.12 4.79 9.16
N SER A 32 -12.40 5.13 9.36
CA SER A 32 -13.40 4.13 9.76
C SER A 32 -13.82 3.25 8.58
N MET A 33 -14.24 2.01 8.86
CA MET A 33 -14.77 1.11 7.83
C MET A 33 -15.98 1.72 7.09
N GLU A 34 -16.81 2.49 7.80
CA GLU A 34 -17.97 3.16 7.20
C GLU A 34 -17.55 4.25 6.21
N LEU A 35 -16.57 5.08 6.58
CA LEU A 35 -16.01 6.10 5.68
C LEU A 35 -15.33 5.47 4.47
N PHE A 36 -14.59 4.38 4.68
CA PHE A 36 -14.02 3.60 3.57
C PHE A 36 -15.13 3.15 2.61
N ARG A 37 -16.17 2.47 3.09
CA ARG A 37 -17.28 1.99 2.25
C ARG A 37 -17.98 3.13 1.50
N ALA A 38 -18.30 4.23 2.18
CA ALA A 38 -18.90 5.40 1.56
C ALA A 38 -18.00 6.01 0.47
N SER A 39 -16.69 6.05 0.71
CA SER A 39 -15.71 6.53 -0.28
C SER A 39 -15.65 5.65 -1.52
N ILE A 40 -15.81 4.32 -1.37
CA ILE A 40 -15.81 3.37 -2.48
C ILE A 40 -17.12 3.47 -3.27
N HIS A 41 -18.27 3.56 -2.60
CA HIS A 41 -19.58 3.72 -3.27
C HIS A 41 -19.68 4.98 -4.13
N THR A 42 -18.96 6.04 -3.77
CA THR A 42 -18.93 7.30 -4.53
C THR A 42 -17.86 7.34 -5.64
N ASP A 43 -17.08 6.26 -5.82
CA ASP A 43 -16.05 6.16 -6.84
C ASP A 43 -16.30 5.00 -7.82
N PRO A 44 -17.07 5.23 -8.90
CA PRO A 44 -17.32 4.20 -9.91
C PRO A 44 -16.06 3.81 -10.70
N SER A 45 -14.99 4.62 -10.66
CA SER A 45 -13.75 4.32 -11.38
C SER A 45 -12.91 3.24 -10.67
N GLY A 46 -13.18 2.98 -9.38
CA GLY A 46 -12.43 2.04 -8.55
C GLY A 46 -10.99 2.49 -8.24
N LYS A 47 -10.64 3.75 -8.51
CA LYS A 47 -9.31 4.30 -8.21
C LYS A 47 -9.05 4.35 -6.71
N ARG A 48 -10.05 4.71 -5.89
CA ARG A 48 -9.98 4.69 -4.42
C ARG A 48 -9.78 3.28 -3.89
N LEU A 49 -10.44 2.29 -4.50
CA LEU A 49 -10.25 0.88 -4.15
C LEU A 49 -8.81 0.45 -4.44
N ALA A 50 -8.31 0.75 -5.65
CA ALA A 50 -6.94 0.41 -6.04
C ALA A 50 -5.90 1.14 -5.16
N ALA A 51 -6.11 2.41 -4.83
CA ALA A 51 -5.22 3.17 -3.94
C ALA A 51 -5.20 2.60 -2.51
N THR A 52 -6.37 2.23 -1.98
CA THR A 52 -6.46 1.61 -0.65
C THR A 52 -5.78 0.25 -0.63
N MET A 53 -5.94 -0.55 -1.69
CA MET A 53 -5.23 -1.83 -1.84
C MET A 53 -3.72 -1.64 -1.97
N ASP A 54 -3.25 -0.60 -2.67
CA ASP A 54 -1.83 -0.25 -2.72
C ASP A 54 -1.28 0.01 -1.32
N ARG A 55 -2.00 0.84 -0.56
CA ARG A 55 -1.66 1.19 0.82
C ARG A 55 -1.65 -0.04 1.71
N PHE A 56 -2.62 -0.95 1.53
CA PHE A 56 -2.63 -2.23 2.23
C PHE A 56 -1.42 -3.09 1.87
N GLY A 57 -1.04 -3.18 0.59
CA GLY A 57 0.18 -3.85 0.17
C GLY A 57 1.42 -3.26 0.83
N TYR A 58 1.54 -1.93 0.86
CA TYR A 58 2.61 -1.23 1.56
C TYR A 58 2.60 -1.54 3.07
N TYR A 59 1.43 -1.56 3.71
CA TYR A 59 1.27 -1.91 5.13
C TYR A 59 1.70 -3.36 5.38
N LEU A 60 1.28 -4.34 4.57
CA LEU A 60 1.69 -5.73 4.72
C LEU A 60 3.20 -5.93 4.51
N ALA A 61 3.77 -5.17 3.58
CA ALA A 61 5.21 -5.14 3.43
C ALA A 61 5.81 -4.53 4.70
N THR A 62 5.50 -3.30 5.06
CA THR A 62 6.30 -2.54 6.04
C THR A 62 6.00 -2.85 7.49
N ASN A 63 4.79 -3.32 7.81
CA ASN A 63 4.39 -3.47 9.19
C ASN A 63 5.04 -4.70 9.83
N ASP A 64 5.64 -4.47 11.00
CA ASP A 64 6.06 -5.51 11.90
C ASP A 64 4.80 -6.01 12.62
N GLY A 65 4.37 -7.23 12.34
CA GLY A 65 3.35 -7.87 13.17
C GLY A 65 3.87 -8.06 14.61
N LYS A 66 3.08 -8.67 15.49
CA LYS A 66 3.49 -9.02 16.87
C LYS A 66 4.82 -9.82 16.97
N LYS A 67 5.34 -10.33 15.85
CA LYS A 67 6.58 -11.12 15.74
C LYS A 67 7.57 -10.57 14.70
N GLY A 68 7.43 -9.30 14.31
CA GLY A 68 8.20 -8.70 13.20
C GLY A 68 7.51 -8.84 11.83
N LYS A 69 8.27 -8.53 10.77
CA LYS A 69 7.81 -8.49 9.37
C LYS A 69 7.11 -9.78 8.95
N LEU A 70 6.00 -9.63 8.22
CA LEU A 70 5.29 -10.77 7.64
C LEU A 70 6.17 -11.53 6.63
N ALA A 71 6.11 -12.86 6.69
CA ALA A 71 6.67 -13.72 5.66
C ALA A 71 6.00 -13.43 4.32
N ARG A 72 6.74 -13.58 3.21
CA ARG A 72 6.25 -13.29 1.86
C ARG A 72 4.91 -13.96 1.57
N ASN A 73 4.83 -15.26 1.80
CA ASN A 73 3.63 -16.05 1.50
C ASN A 73 2.43 -15.57 2.33
N THR A 74 2.66 -15.12 3.56
CA THR A 74 1.61 -14.57 4.42
C THR A 74 1.11 -13.23 3.90
N ALA A 75 2.02 -12.32 3.52
CA ALA A 75 1.65 -11.02 2.95
C ALA A 75 0.86 -11.19 1.65
N THR A 76 1.33 -12.02 0.71
CA THR A 76 0.61 -12.30 -0.54
C THR A 76 -0.75 -12.95 -0.29
N SER A 77 -0.83 -13.87 0.68
CA SER A 77 -2.11 -14.50 1.07
C SER A 77 -3.10 -13.49 1.65
N TYR A 78 -2.66 -12.58 2.51
CA TYR A 78 -3.53 -11.55 3.08
C TYR A 78 -4.05 -10.60 2.01
N TYR A 79 -3.18 -10.12 1.14
CA TYR A 79 -3.56 -9.27 0.01
C TYR A 79 -4.62 -9.95 -0.87
N ARG A 80 -4.43 -11.23 -1.21
CA ARG A 80 -5.38 -11.99 -2.03
C ARG A 80 -6.72 -12.19 -1.34
N ASN A 81 -6.75 -12.49 -0.05
CA ASN A 81 -7.99 -12.66 0.70
C ASN A 81 -8.79 -11.36 0.80
N VAL A 82 -8.13 -10.23 1.06
CA VAL A 82 -8.79 -8.92 1.12
C VAL A 82 -9.30 -8.49 -0.26
N LYS A 83 -8.51 -8.70 -1.32
CA LYS A 83 -8.95 -8.47 -2.71
C LYS A 83 -10.25 -9.22 -3.03
N LEU A 84 -10.30 -10.52 -2.72
CA LEU A 84 -11.49 -11.33 -2.99
C LEU A 84 -12.68 -10.86 -2.14
N TRP A 85 -12.46 -10.52 -0.87
CA TRP A 85 -13.51 -9.99 -0.02
C TRP A 85 -14.08 -8.66 -0.52
N LEU A 86 -13.22 -7.75 -0.98
CA LEU A 86 -13.66 -6.48 -1.56
C LEU A 86 -14.42 -6.68 -2.88
N PHE A 87 -14.09 -7.71 -3.67
CA PHE A 87 -14.89 -8.06 -4.86
C PHE A 87 -16.21 -8.73 -4.52
N ASP A 88 -16.29 -9.47 -3.41
CA ASP A 88 -17.58 -9.98 -2.92
C ASP A 88 -18.47 -8.82 -2.44
N GLU A 89 -17.89 -7.78 -1.83
CA GLU A 89 -18.61 -6.60 -1.31
C GLU A 89 -18.95 -5.58 -2.41
N PHE A 90 -18.04 -5.35 -3.37
CA PHE A 90 -18.19 -4.39 -4.47
C PHE A 90 -18.00 -5.08 -5.83
N PRO A 91 -18.93 -5.96 -6.25
CA PRO A 91 -18.75 -6.78 -7.45
C PRO A 91 -18.59 -5.96 -8.74
N HIS A 92 -19.24 -4.79 -8.81
CA HIS A 92 -19.16 -3.87 -9.95
C HIS A 92 -17.76 -3.27 -10.16
N LEU A 93 -16.93 -3.22 -9.12
CA LEU A 93 -15.57 -2.70 -9.20
C LEU A 93 -14.54 -3.74 -9.62
N ARG A 94 -14.93 -5.01 -9.77
CA ARG A 94 -14.01 -6.07 -10.18
C ARG A 94 -13.38 -5.79 -11.54
N LEU A 95 -14.19 -5.62 -12.57
CA LEU A 95 -13.74 -5.37 -13.94
C LEU A 95 -12.81 -4.14 -14.07
N PRO A 96 -13.15 -2.96 -13.52
CA PRO A 96 -12.29 -1.78 -13.68
C PRO A 96 -10.97 -1.86 -12.89
N THR A 97 -10.86 -2.73 -11.89
CA THR A 97 -9.71 -2.70 -10.97
C THR A 97 -8.83 -3.96 -10.98
N GLU A 98 -9.32 -5.11 -11.45
CA GLU A 98 -8.63 -6.41 -11.36
C GLU A 98 -7.21 -6.38 -11.91
N MET A 99 -6.98 -5.71 -13.04
CA MET A 99 -5.62 -5.57 -13.61
C MET A 99 -4.68 -4.72 -12.76
N ASN A 100 -5.19 -3.66 -12.13
CA ASN A 100 -4.38 -2.84 -11.23
C ASN A 100 -4.02 -3.62 -9.97
N LEU A 101 -5.00 -4.28 -9.35
CA LEU A 101 -4.78 -5.06 -8.14
C LEU A 101 -3.83 -6.25 -8.38
N LEU A 102 -3.86 -6.85 -9.58
CA LEU A 102 -2.91 -7.90 -9.96
C LEU A 102 -1.47 -7.36 -10.12
N LYS A 103 -1.30 -6.15 -10.68
CA LYS A 103 0.02 -5.50 -10.77
C LYS A 103 0.57 -5.20 -9.38
N GLN A 104 -0.27 -4.68 -8.49
CA GLN A 104 0.07 -4.40 -7.10
C GLN A 104 0.47 -5.66 -6.32
N GLU A 105 -0.27 -6.76 -6.49
CA GLU A 105 0.07 -8.07 -5.91
C GLU A 105 1.46 -8.55 -6.34
N LYS A 106 1.79 -8.43 -7.63
CA LYS A 106 3.13 -8.76 -8.16
C LYS A 106 4.22 -7.85 -7.60
N THR A 107 3.92 -6.57 -7.41
CA THR A 107 4.85 -5.60 -6.81
C THR A 107 5.12 -5.94 -5.35
N LEU A 108 4.08 -6.23 -4.56
CA LEU A 108 4.18 -6.69 -3.18
C LEU A 108 5.06 -7.95 -3.08
N ASP A 109 4.79 -8.95 -3.93
CA ASP A 109 5.53 -10.21 -3.96
C ASP A 109 7.04 -9.99 -4.20
N LYS A 110 7.40 -9.12 -5.16
CA LYS A 110 8.79 -8.72 -5.42
C LYS A 110 9.42 -7.97 -4.25
N HIS A 111 8.67 -7.08 -3.59
CA HIS A 111 9.17 -6.35 -2.43
C HIS A 111 9.44 -7.29 -1.24
N CYS A 112 8.60 -8.28 -1.03
CA CYS A 112 8.80 -9.30 0.00
C CYS A 112 9.98 -10.22 -0.33
N LEU A 113 10.16 -10.60 -1.61
CA LEU A 113 11.31 -11.39 -2.11
C LEU A 113 12.66 -10.76 -1.82
N LYS A 114 12.79 -9.44 -2.07
CA LYS A 114 14.05 -8.71 -1.85
C LYS A 114 14.49 -8.68 -0.38
N ARG A 115 13.58 -9.00 0.55
CA ARG A 115 13.90 -9.06 1.99
C ARG A 115 14.50 -10.40 2.40
N GLU A 116 13.97 -11.50 1.88
CA GLU A 116 14.41 -12.85 2.24
C GLU A 116 15.87 -13.12 1.83
N LYS A 117 16.37 -12.46 0.78
CA LYS A 117 17.74 -12.64 0.27
C LYS A 117 18.80 -11.70 0.86
N GLY A 118 18.52 -10.97 1.94
CA GLY A 118 19.55 -10.23 2.68
C GLY A 118 20.05 -8.96 1.99
N GLY A 119 19.15 -8.00 1.76
CA GLY A 119 19.56 -6.63 1.50
C GLY A 119 18.50 -5.68 2.04
N LEU A 120 18.86 -4.93 3.09
CA LEU A 120 18.30 -3.59 3.25
C LEU A 120 18.49 -2.95 1.87
N VAL A 121 17.40 -2.68 1.14
CA VAL A 121 17.50 -1.77 -0.01
C VAL A 121 18.35 -0.63 0.51
N ASN A 122 19.49 -0.35 -0.13
CA ASN A 122 20.36 0.77 0.23
C ASN A 122 19.49 2.02 0.17
N ARG A 123 18.80 2.31 1.27
CA ARG A 123 18.05 3.53 1.43
C ARG A 123 19.17 4.54 1.56
N ALA A 124 19.19 5.49 0.64
CA ALA A 124 19.88 6.73 0.96
C ALA A 124 19.40 7.15 2.35
N PRO A 125 20.29 7.61 3.24
CA PRO A 125 19.89 8.19 4.50
C PRO A 125 18.70 9.13 4.27
N PRO A 126 17.67 9.11 5.13
CA PRO A 126 16.57 10.07 5.02
C PRO A 126 17.17 11.46 4.81
N CYS A 127 16.69 12.18 3.79
CA CYS A 127 17.17 13.53 3.55
C CYS A 127 16.88 14.34 4.83
N THR A 128 17.94 14.72 5.55
CA THR A 128 17.76 15.53 6.75
C THR A 128 17.45 16.96 6.32
N LYS A 129 16.78 17.72 7.19
CA LYS A 129 16.43 19.12 6.90
C LYS A 129 17.68 19.96 6.61
N GLU A 130 18.81 19.63 7.22
CA GLU A 130 20.11 20.25 7.03
C GLU A 130 20.73 19.90 5.68
N ALA A 131 20.62 18.64 5.26
CA ALA A 131 21.06 18.18 3.95
C ALA A 131 20.25 18.85 2.83
N LEU A 132 18.93 18.93 3.00
CA LEU A 132 18.03 19.61 2.08
C LEU A 132 18.34 21.11 2.00
N GLY A 133 18.51 21.77 3.16
CA GLY A 133 18.87 23.20 3.22
C GLY A 133 20.23 23.49 2.57
N SER A 134 21.19 22.58 2.70
CA SER A 134 22.50 22.69 2.03
C SER A 134 22.38 22.55 0.51
N ALA A 135 21.55 21.61 0.03
CA ALA A 135 21.28 21.44 -1.39
C ALA A 135 20.57 22.66 -1.99
N ILE A 136 19.54 23.19 -1.32
CA ILE A 136 18.81 24.40 -1.75
C ILE A 136 19.76 25.59 -1.82
N ARG A 137 20.57 25.83 -0.78
CA ARG A 137 21.54 26.94 -0.77
C ARG A 137 22.56 26.80 -1.90
N TYR A 138 23.03 25.58 -2.17
CA TYR A 138 23.94 25.31 -3.27
C TYR A 138 23.28 25.65 -4.61
N VAL A 139 22.08 25.15 -4.90
CA VAL A 139 21.35 25.44 -6.14
C VAL A 139 21.15 26.94 -6.33
N TYR A 140 20.70 27.67 -5.30
CA TYR A 140 20.57 29.13 -5.38
C TYR A 140 21.91 29.84 -5.64
N SER A 141 23.03 29.35 -5.08
CA SER A 141 24.36 29.95 -5.26
C SER A 141 24.97 29.67 -6.64
N THR A 142 24.54 28.60 -7.31
CA THR A 142 25.07 28.19 -8.62
C THR A 142 24.08 28.40 -9.77
N ALA A 143 22.87 28.88 -9.49
CA ALA A 143 21.82 29.10 -10.47
C ALA A 143 22.26 30.08 -11.57
N ARG A 144 22.10 29.69 -12.82
CA ARG A 144 22.41 30.51 -14.00
C ARG A 144 21.21 30.73 -14.91
N VAL A 145 20.17 29.90 -14.79
CA VAL A 145 18.96 29.98 -15.61
C VAL A 145 17.70 29.90 -14.74
N ASN A 146 16.59 30.38 -15.28
CA ASN A 146 15.31 30.44 -14.55
C ASN A 146 14.82 29.07 -14.06
N SER A 147 15.15 27.98 -14.75
CA SER A 147 14.81 26.62 -14.34
C SER A 147 15.52 26.20 -13.05
N ASP A 148 16.74 26.68 -12.79
CA ASP A 148 17.50 26.32 -11.58
C ASP A 148 16.78 26.84 -10.32
N TYR A 149 16.16 28.02 -10.43
CA TYR A 149 15.36 28.60 -9.34
C TYR A 149 14.04 27.85 -9.13
N GLN A 150 13.45 27.26 -10.18
CA GLN A 150 12.26 26.41 -10.07
C GLN A 150 12.59 25.10 -9.36
N ASP A 151 13.74 24.49 -9.67
CA ASP A 151 14.21 23.27 -9.01
C ASP A 151 14.51 23.51 -7.53
N ALA A 152 15.11 24.67 -7.18
CA ALA A 152 15.30 25.06 -5.79
C ALA A 152 13.97 25.25 -5.04
N ALA A 153 12.98 25.89 -5.68
CA ALA A 153 11.65 26.08 -5.11
C ALA A 153 10.92 24.74 -4.91
N LEU A 154 11.07 23.80 -5.84
CA LEU A 154 10.51 22.45 -5.73
C LEU A 154 11.17 21.67 -4.58
N ALA A 155 12.49 21.80 -4.41
CA ALA A 155 13.21 21.20 -3.30
C ALA A 155 12.76 21.75 -1.92
N CYS A 156 12.34 23.01 -1.84
CA CYS A 156 11.77 23.59 -0.62
C CYS A 156 10.41 23.00 -0.21
N LEU A 157 9.71 22.30 -1.12
CA LEU A 157 8.40 21.71 -0.87
C LEU A 157 8.46 20.23 -0.45
N MET A 158 9.65 19.63 -0.45
CA MET A 158 9.89 18.25 0.02
C MET A 158 10.17 18.19 1.53
#